data_AF-A0A2A4XTY6-F1
#
_entry.id   AF-A0A2A4XTY6-F1
#
_cell.length_a   1.000
_cell.length_b   1.000
_cell.length_c   1.000
_cell.angle_alpha   90.00
_cell.angle_beta   90.00
_cell.angle_gamma   90.00
#
_symmetry.space_group_name_H-M   'P 1'
#
loop_
_entity.id
_entity.type
_entity.pdbx_description
1 polymer ?
#
loop_
_entity_poly.entity_id
_entity_poly.type
_entity_poly.pdbx_seq_one_letter_code
_entity_poly.pdbx_strand_id
1 'polypeptide(L)'
;MSTYKELRKFDLDKLLFDEVETRIVLKFIFKPVDHEWIDSMPMSDGLREFAQALLVEAIDASYAIGYVHGLVRSVKNPVKGALKILKSFGKEASQLWFKHASVHDLQNAQVYNFVLDFIAVKFRDKLILWVTKNELDKKTGAFLAYKVPTHGIVKRWG
;
A
#
# COMPACT_ATOMS: atom_id res chain seq x y z
N MET A 1 -20.09 -14.86 -9.21
CA MET A 1 -20.10 -14.09 -7.94
C MET A 1 -18.74 -13.44 -7.77
N SER A 2 -18.66 -12.12 -7.69
CA SER A 2 -17.39 -11.43 -7.42
C SER A 2 -17.02 -11.64 -5.95
N THR A 3 -16.09 -12.54 -5.68
CA THR A 3 -15.56 -12.77 -4.33
C THR A 3 -14.74 -11.54 -3.93
N TYR A 4 -15.33 -10.63 -3.16
CA TYR A 4 -14.60 -9.48 -2.62
C TYR A 4 -13.68 -9.98 -1.50
N LYS A 5 -12.36 -9.91 -1.72
CA LYS A 5 -11.37 -10.21 -0.68
C LYS A 5 -10.95 -8.90 -0.03
N GLU A 6 -11.29 -8.74 1.25
CA GLU A 6 -10.84 -7.62 2.05
C GLU A 6 -9.36 -7.81 2.44
N LEU A 7 -8.60 -6.71 2.38
CA LEU A 7 -7.23 -6.71 2.91
C LEU A 7 -7.28 -6.89 4.42
N ARG A 8 -6.28 -7.60 4.94
CA ARG A 8 -6.10 -7.77 6.37
C ARG A 8 -5.84 -6.41 7.02
N LYS A 9 -6.51 -6.15 8.14
CA LYS A 9 -6.25 -4.98 8.98
C LYS A 9 -5.17 -5.28 10.01
N PHE A 10 -4.36 -4.28 10.31
CA PHE A 10 -3.33 -4.36 11.35
C PHE A 10 -3.51 -3.22 12.34
N ASP A 11 -3.35 -3.54 13.63
CA ASP A 11 -3.21 -2.51 14.66
C ASP A 11 -1.90 -1.75 14.46
N LEU A 12 -1.86 -0.48 14.90
CA LEU A 12 -0.68 0.39 14.75
C LEU A 12 0.58 -0.24 15.36
N ASP A 13 0.45 -0.92 16.50
CA ASP A 13 1.55 -1.61 17.18
C ASP A 13 2.09 -2.83 16.41
N LYS A 14 1.38 -3.26 15.36
CA LYS A 14 1.75 -4.37 14.48
C LYS A 14 2.21 -3.88 13.11
N LEU A 15 2.38 -2.58 12.91
CA LEU A 15 2.97 -2.01 11.71
C LEU A 15 4.48 -2.16 11.75
N LEU A 16 5.01 -2.93 10.80
CA LEU A 16 6.40 -3.34 10.84
C LEU A 16 7.30 -2.51 9.95
N PHE A 17 6.74 -1.99 8.86
CA PHE A 17 7.52 -1.24 7.89
C PHE A 17 7.68 0.19 8.35
N ASP A 18 8.91 0.72 8.29
CA ASP A 18 9.12 2.16 8.36
C ASP A 18 8.69 2.85 7.06
N GLU A 19 8.85 4.17 6.97
CA GLU A 19 8.46 4.93 5.77
C GLU A 19 9.24 4.51 4.51
N VAL A 20 10.53 4.20 4.66
CA VAL A 20 11.42 3.85 3.54
C VAL A 20 11.05 2.47 3.01
N GLU A 21 10.87 1.52 3.92
CA GLU A 21 10.44 0.16 3.63
C GLU A 21 9.04 0.14 3.02
N THR A 22 8.14 0.99 3.51
CA THR A 22 6.78 1.14 2.96
C THR A 22 6.82 1.58 1.49
N ARG A 23 7.62 2.61 1.15
CA ARG A 23 7.79 3.05 -0.25
C ARG A 23 8.34 1.94 -1.12
N ILE A 24 9.36 1.24 -0.62
CA ILE A 24 10.00 0.12 -1.31
C ILE A 24 8.97 -0.98 -1.61
N VAL A 25 8.12 -1.32 -0.65
CA VAL A 25 7.07 -2.33 -0.81
C VAL A 25 5.99 -1.86 -1.80
N LEU A 26 5.55 -0.61 -1.71
CA LEU A 26 4.59 -0.05 -2.66
C LEU A 26 5.15 -0.08 -4.10
N LYS A 27 6.41 0.33 -4.30
CA LYS A 27 7.07 0.27 -5.62
C LYS A 27 7.32 -1.15 -6.11
N PHE A 28 7.46 -2.11 -5.20
CA PHE A 28 7.57 -3.52 -5.54
C PHE A 28 6.25 -4.06 -6.12
N ILE A 29 5.12 -3.61 -5.58
CA ILE A 29 3.78 -4.05 -5.99
C ILE A 29 3.28 -3.29 -7.22
N PHE A 30 3.34 -1.96 -7.18
CA PHE A 30 2.78 -1.09 -8.20
C PHE A 30 3.76 -0.87 -9.37
N LYS A 31 3.19 -0.52 -10.53
CA LYS A 31 3.95 -0.33 -11.77
C LYS A 31 4.77 0.95 -11.73
N PRO A 32 5.86 1.06 -12.52
CA PRO A 32 6.70 2.25 -12.56
C PRO A 32 5.96 3.57 -12.77
N VAL A 33 4.84 3.55 -13.50
CA VAL A 33 3.98 4.71 -13.73
C VAL A 33 3.42 5.33 -12.44
N ASP A 34 3.26 4.55 -11.37
CA ASP A 34 2.72 5.03 -10.10
C ASP A 34 3.85 5.39 -9.10
N HIS A 35 5.14 5.20 -9.46
CA HIS A 35 6.27 5.38 -8.54
C HIS A 35 6.49 6.84 -8.12
N GLU A 36 6.28 7.79 -9.02
CA GLU A 36 6.39 9.23 -8.71
C GLU A 36 5.35 9.65 -7.66
N TRP A 37 4.13 9.12 -7.75
CA TRP A 37 3.10 9.33 -6.72
C TRP A 37 3.50 8.70 -5.40
N ILE A 38 4.04 7.48 -5.42
CA ILE A 38 4.52 6.81 -4.22
C ILE A 38 5.65 7.58 -3.54
N ASP A 39 6.53 8.24 -4.29
CA ASP A 39 7.62 9.06 -3.75
C ASP A 39 7.18 10.39 -3.18
N SER A 40 6.10 10.96 -3.71
CA SER A 40 5.60 12.28 -3.30
C SER A 40 4.61 12.21 -2.12
N MET A 41 4.00 11.06 -1.84
CA MET A 41 3.07 10.90 -0.72
C MET A 41 3.79 10.85 0.65
N PRO A 42 3.29 11.49 1.72
CA PRO A 42 3.66 11.18 3.09
C PRO A 42 3.20 9.78 3.51
N MET A 43 4.09 9.08 4.23
CA MET A 43 3.88 7.71 4.66
C MET A 43 3.13 7.66 6.00
N SER A 44 1.83 7.91 5.96
CA SER A 44 0.96 7.76 7.13
C SER A 44 0.87 6.30 7.60
N ASP A 45 0.50 6.10 8.86
CA ASP A 45 0.33 4.75 9.42
C ASP A 45 -0.70 3.91 8.66
N GLY A 46 -1.77 4.53 8.14
CA GLY A 46 -2.74 3.83 7.29
C GLY A 46 -2.16 3.39 5.94
N LEU A 47 -1.20 4.13 5.39
CA LEU A 47 -0.50 3.74 4.16
C LEU A 47 0.54 2.63 4.43
N ARG A 48 1.19 2.67 5.59
CA ARG A 48 2.07 1.60 6.09
C ARG A 48 1.29 0.29 6.28
N GLU A 49 0.12 0.37 6.92
CA GLU A 49 -0.83 -0.75 7.06
C GLU A 49 -1.21 -1.33 5.70
N PHE A 50 -1.60 -0.45 4.77
CA PHE A 50 -2.01 -0.85 3.44
C PHE A 50 -0.88 -1.57 2.69
N ALA A 51 0.34 -1.03 2.70
CA ALA A 51 1.50 -1.66 2.07
C ALA A 51 1.80 -3.04 2.69
N GLN A 52 1.74 -3.16 4.01
CA GLN A 52 1.93 -4.42 4.72
C GLN A 52 0.87 -5.46 4.34
N ALA A 53 -0.40 -5.06 4.30
CA ALA A 53 -1.49 -5.94 3.91
C ALA A 53 -1.35 -6.43 2.46
N LEU A 54 -0.96 -5.55 1.54
CA LEU A 54 -0.74 -5.93 0.14
C LEU A 54 0.41 -6.93 0.00
N LEU A 55 1.51 -6.75 0.74
CA LEU A 55 2.64 -7.66 0.65
C LEU A 55 2.32 -9.04 1.21
N VAL A 56 1.62 -9.11 2.35
CA VAL A 56 1.14 -10.37 2.93
C VAL A 56 0.24 -11.10 1.95
N GLU A 57 -0.72 -10.39 1.34
CA GLU A 57 -1.63 -10.97 0.35
C GLU A 57 -0.88 -11.44 -0.91
N ALA A 58 0.09 -10.68 -1.40
CA ALA A 58 0.87 -11.06 -2.58
C ALA A 58 1.68 -12.34 -2.35
N ILE A 59 2.29 -12.48 -1.17
CA ILE A 59 3.01 -13.70 -0.78
C ILE A 59 2.01 -14.85 -0.63
N ASP A 60 0.95 -14.68 0.15
CA ASP A 60 -0.03 -15.75 0.42
C ASP A 60 -0.70 -16.26 -0.86
N ALA A 61 -1.10 -15.36 -1.75
CA ALA A 61 -1.67 -15.71 -3.05
C ALA A 61 -0.66 -16.41 -3.95
N SER A 62 0.62 -16.01 -3.91
CA SER A 62 1.66 -16.71 -4.68
C SER A 62 1.89 -18.13 -4.20
N TYR A 63 1.86 -18.36 -2.88
CA TYR A 63 1.95 -19.70 -2.31
C TYR A 63 0.71 -20.56 -2.59
N ALA A 64 -0.49 -19.97 -2.48
CA ALA A 64 -1.72 -20.64 -2.85
C ALA A 64 -1.68 -21.12 -4.31
N ILE A 65 -1.11 -20.31 -5.21
CA ILE A 65 -1.01 -20.66 -6.63
C ILE A 65 0.16 -21.59 -6.91
N GLY A 66 1.30 -21.47 -6.20
CA GLY A 66 2.42 -22.40 -6.31
C GLY A 66 2.04 -23.84 -5.91
N TYR A 67 1.10 -24.00 -4.97
CA TYR A 67 0.47 -25.29 -4.68
C TYR A 67 -0.38 -25.81 -5.85
N VAL A 68 -0.93 -24.91 -6.66
CA VAL A 68 -1.86 -25.21 -7.77
C VAL A 68 -1.16 -25.28 -9.14
N HIS A 69 0.06 -24.76 -9.30
CA HIS A 69 0.63 -24.49 -10.62
C HIS A 69 2.14 -24.79 -10.73
N GLY A 70 2.48 -25.90 -11.41
CA GLY A 70 3.86 -26.31 -11.76
C GLY A 70 4.33 -25.82 -13.12
N LEU A 71 4.21 -24.52 -13.44
CA LEU A 71 4.60 -23.98 -14.76
C LEU A 71 5.53 -22.76 -14.68
N VAL A 72 6.48 -22.73 -15.64
CA VAL A 72 7.53 -21.73 -15.86
C VAL A 72 6.96 -20.32 -15.82
N ARG A 73 7.24 -19.56 -14.75
CA ARG A 73 6.76 -18.19 -14.59
C ARG A 73 7.79 -17.31 -13.93
N SER A 74 7.88 -16.05 -14.38
CA SER A 74 8.76 -15.05 -13.79
C SER A 74 8.29 -14.69 -12.38
N VAL A 75 9.18 -14.90 -11.42
CA VAL A 75 8.95 -14.63 -10.00
C VAL A 75 9.87 -13.49 -9.57
N LYS A 76 9.36 -12.61 -8.71
CA LYS A 76 10.13 -11.54 -8.07
C LYS A 76 10.30 -11.86 -6.60
N ASN A 77 11.51 -11.65 -6.11
CA ASN A 77 11.79 -11.74 -4.69
C ASN A 77 11.30 -10.46 -4.01
N PRO A 78 10.46 -10.55 -2.96
CA PRO A 78 10.14 -9.40 -2.14
C PRO A 78 11.41 -8.76 -1.60
N VAL A 79 11.35 -7.46 -1.34
CA VAL A 79 12.55 -6.70 -1.01
C VAL A 79 13.18 -7.22 0.29
N LYS A 80 14.51 -7.36 0.30
CA LYS A 80 15.27 -8.01 1.41
C LYS A 80 14.91 -7.46 2.79
N GLY A 81 14.68 -6.14 2.90
CA GLY A 81 14.22 -5.49 4.13
C GLY A 81 12.86 -6.03 4.57
N ALA A 82 11.85 -5.95 3.69
CA ALA A 82 10.52 -6.48 3.95
C ALA A 82 10.51 -7.98 4.29
N LEU A 83 11.34 -8.80 3.61
CA LEU A 83 11.49 -10.22 3.97
C LEU A 83 12.11 -10.41 5.36
N LYS A 84 13.14 -9.66 5.71
CA LYS A 84 13.78 -9.75 7.04
C LYS A 84 12.77 -9.40 8.14
N ILE A 85 11.98 -8.36 7.93
CA ILE A 85 10.95 -7.90 8.86
C ILE A 85 9.85 -8.95 9.01
N LEU A 86 9.31 -9.45 7.89
CA LEU A 86 8.32 -10.52 7.90
C LEU A 86 8.83 -11.79 8.57
N LYS A 87 10.11 -12.15 8.39
CA LYS A 87 10.74 -13.27 9.11
C LYS A 87 10.86 -13.03 10.61
N SER A 88 11.21 -11.80 11.02
CA SER A 88 11.38 -11.45 12.44
C SER A 88 10.06 -11.52 13.21
N PHE A 89 8.95 -11.14 12.56
CA PHE A 89 7.60 -11.30 13.10
C PHE A 89 7.04 -12.73 12.90
N GLY A 90 7.58 -13.44 11.91
CA GLY A 90 7.05 -14.69 11.39
C GLY A 90 7.00 -15.85 12.38
N LYS A 91 7.72 -15.81 13.51
CA LYS A 91 7.62 -16.91 14.49
C LYS A 91 6.27 -16.98 15.22
N GLU A 92 5.67 -15.83 15.55
CA GLU A 92 4.37 -15.78 16.23
C GLU A 92 3.24 -15.35 15.28
N ALA A 93 3.55 -14.50 14.31
CA ALA A 93 2.57 -13.92 13.41
C ALA A 93 2.30 -14.75 12.14
N SER A 94 3.27 -15.53 11.64
CA SER A 94 3.08 -16.16 10.32
C SER A 94 1.95 -17.19 10.31
N GLN A 95 1.72 -17.88 11.44
CA GLN A 95 0.63 -18.85 11.57
C GLN A 95 -0.75 -18.19 11.46
N LEU A 96 -0.87 -16.91 11.81
CA LEU A 96 -2.14 -16.18 11.79
C LEU A 96 -2.34 -15.32 10.53
N TRP A 97 -1.25 -14.98 9.84
CA TRP A 97 -1.25 -13.98 8.77
C TRP A 97 -1.28 -14.61 7.38
N PHE A 98 -0.66 -15.78 7.24
CA PHE A 98 -0.62 -16.54 6.00
C PHE A 98 -1.50 -17.77 6.14
N LYS A 99 -2.34 -18.01 5.12
CA LYS A 99 -3.16 -19.21 5.03
C LYS A 99 -2.44 -20.32 4.29
N HIS A 100 -1.53 -19.96 3.38
CA HIS A 100 -0.89 -20.87 2.44
C HIS A 100 0.64 -20.90 2.56
N ALA A 101 1.26 -19.87 3.15
CA ALA A 101 2.72 -19.82 3.33
C ALA A 101 3.13 -20.20 4.76
N SER A 102 4.12 -21.08 4.92
CA SER A 102 4.71 -21.42 6.22
C SER A 102 5.82 -20.46 6.65
N VAL A 103 6.27 -20.54 7.92
CA VAL A 103 7.44 -19.78 8.41
C VAL A 103 8.69 -20.05 7.55
N HIS A 104 8.87 -21.30 7.14
CA HIS A 104 10.02 -21.73 6.35
C HIS A 104 9.96 -21.12 4.94
N ASP A 105 8.77 -21.10 4.35
CA ASP A 105 8.50 -20.51 3.05
C ASP A 105 8.85 -19.01 3.00
N LEU A 106 8.53 -18.27 4.07
CA LEU A 106 8.87 -16.86 4.18
C LEU A 106 10.37 -16.57 4.10
N GLN A 107 11.23 -17.57 4.35
CA GLN A 107 12.67 -17.41 4.24
C GLN A 107 13.13 -17.15 2.81
N ASN A 108 12.43 -17.75 1.84
CA ASN A 108 12.74 -17.64 0.43
C ASN A 108 11.48 -17.26 -0.36
N ALA A 109 10.60 -16.45 0.24
CA ALA A 109 9.32 -16.11 -0.37
C ALA A 109 9.55 -15.52 -1.76
N GLN A 110 8.80 -16.04 -2.72
CA GLN A 110 8.82 -15.56 -4.08
C GLN A 110 7.39 -15.17 -4.46
N VAL A 111 7.25 -14.05 -5.15
CA VAL A 111 5.94 -13.54 -5.58
C VAL A 111 5.89 -13.52 -7.10
N TYR A 112 4.88 -14.14 -7.68
CA TYR A 112 4.76 -14.18 -9.12
C TYR A 112 4.38 -12.82 -9.71
N ASN A 113 4.95 -12.49 -10.87
CA ASN A 113 4.66 -11.21 -11.53
C ASN A 113 3.16 -11.00 -11.80
N PHE A 114 2.44 -12.03 -12.25
CA PHE A 114 1.01 -11.90 -12.52
C PHE A 114 0.18 -11.66 -11.24
N VAL A 115 0.64 -12.13 -10.07
CA VAL A 115 0.00 -11.84 -8.79
C VAL A 115 0.19 -10.37 -8.44
N LEU A 116 1.41 -9.85 -8.62
CA LEU A 116 1.69 -8.42 -8.44
C LEU A 116 0.86 -7.58 -9.41
N ASP A 117 0.79 -7.95 -10.70
CA ASP A 117 -0.01 -7.23 -11.68
C ASP A 117 -1.49 -7.24 -11.32
N PHE A 118 -2.02 -8.39 -10.89
CA PHE A 118 -3.42 -8.51 -10.48
C PHE A 118 -3.72 -7.64 -9.26
N ILE A 119 -2.88 -7.71 -8.22
CA ILE A 119 -3.02 -6.90 -6.99
C ILE A 119 -2.89 -5.41 -7.34
N ALA A 120 -1.88 -5.02 -8.11
CA ALA A 120 -1.65 -3.64 -8.51
C ALA A 120 -2.88 -3.07 -9.23
N VAL A 121 -3.43 -3.78 -10.21
CA VAL A 121 -4.63 -3.34 -10.93
C VAL A 121 -5.83 -3.23 -10.00
N LYS A 122 -6.07 -4.22 -9.12
CA LYS A 122 -7.22 -4.23 -8.22
C LYS A 122 -7.17 -3.14 -7.15
N PHE A 123 -5.97 -2.74 -6.74
CA PHE A 123 -5.77 -1.78 -5.65
C PHE A 123 -5.29 -0.40 -6.11
N ARG A 124 -5.17 -0.18 -7.43
CA ARG A 124 -4.75 1.10 -8.01
C ARG A 124 -5.68 2.25 -7.64
N ASP A 125 -6.99 2.04 -7.71
CA ASP A 125 -7.97 3.08 -7.36
C ASP A 125 -7.84 3.51 -5.89
N LYS A 126 -7.52 2.56 -4.99
CA LYS A 126 -7.24 2.88 -3.59
C LYS A 126 -5.96 3.67 -3.44
N LEU A 127 -4.90 3.35 -4.19
CA LEU A 127 -3.66 4.13 -4.20
C LEU A 127 -3.91 5.57 -4.65
N ILE A 128 -4.67 5.75 -5.74
CA ILE A 128 -5.04 7.09 -6.25
C ILE A 128 -5.86 7.85 -5.20
N LEU A 129 -6.82 7.20 -4.54
CA LEU A 129 -7.61 7.83 -3.48
C LEU A 129 -6.74 8.28 -2.30
N TRP A 130 -5.68 7.54 -1.96
CA TRP A 130 -4.69 7.97 -0.97
C TRP A 130 -3.94 9.22 -1.43
N VAL A 131 -3.50 9.28 -2.70
CA VAL A 131 -2.87 10.48 -3.28
C VAL A 131 -3.80 11.68 -3.18
N THR A 132 -5.05 11.54 -3.64
CA THR A 132 -6.02 12.65 -3.66
C THR A 132 -6.39 13.14 -2.26
N LYS A 133 -6.60 12.24 -1.29
CA LYS A 133 -6.85 12.64 0.11
C LYS A 133 -5.68 13.44 0.70
N ASN A 134 -4.46 13.05 0.35
CA ASN A 134 -3.25 13.73 0.75
C ASN A 134 -3.14 15.13 0.16
N GLU A 135 -3.48 15.28 -1.12
CA GLU A 135 -3.55 16.57 -1.80
C GLU A 135 -4.62 17.49 -1.21
N LEU A 136 -5.76 16.94 -0.76
CA LEU A 136 -6.81 17.69 -0.08
C LEU A 136 -6.40 18.15 1.33
N ASP A 137 -5.61 17.34 2.05
CA ASP A 137 -5.08 17.67 3.38
C ASP A 137 -3.91 18.67 3.33
N LYS A 138 -3.24 18.84 2.18
CA LYS A 138 -2.44 20.04 1.92
C LYS A 138 -3.40 21.23 1.91
N LYS A 139 -3.51 21.90 3.07
CA LYS A 139 -4.31 23.13 3.29
C LYS A 139 -4.50 23.87 1.98
N THR A 140 -5.65 23.66 1.35
CA THR A 140 -6.05 24.49 0.22
C THR A 140 -6.38 25.83 0.84
N GLY A 141 -5.34 26.65 1.02
CA GLY A 141 -5.49 28.06 1.34
C GLY A 141 -6.16 28.68 0.13
N ALA A 142 -7.49 28.61 0.09
CA ALA A 142 -8.24 29.57 -0.69
C ALA A 142 -7.89 30.91 -0.07
N PHE A 143 -6.91 31.61 -0.65
CA PHE A 143 -6.97 33.05 -0.66
C PHE A 143 -8.34 33.33 -1.25
N LEU A 144 -9.33 33.59 -0.39
CA LEU A 144 -10.54 34.28 -0.77
C LEU A 144 -10.05 35.62 -1.29
N ALA A 145 -9.65 35.66 -2.55
CA ALA A 145 -9.33 36.85 -3.28
C ALA A 145 -10.65 37.57 -3.60
N TYR A 146 -11.41 37.93 -2.56
CA TYR A 146 -12.34 39.02 -2.72
C TYR A 146 -11.49 40.28 -2.69
N LYS A 147 -11.33 40.91 -3.85
CA LYS A 147 -10.90 42.30 -3.93
C LYS A 147 -11.95 43.10 -3.16
N VAL A 148 -11.61 43.61 -1.97
CA VAL A 148 -12.39 44.71 -1.39
C VAL A 148 -12.35 45.84 -2.41
N PRO A 149 -13.50 46.32 -2.93
CA PRO A 149 -13.51 47.45 -3.84
C PRO A 149 -12.86 48.63 -3.12
N THR A 150 -11.74 49.13 -3.63
CA THR A 150 -11.06 50.29 -3.04
C THR A 150 -11.91 51.56 -3.10
N HIS A 151 -12.97 51.56 -3.92
CA HIS A 151 -13.93 52.65 -4.04
C HIS A 151 -15.35 52.07 -4.18
N GLY A 152 -16.15 52.18 -3.12
CA GLY A 152 -17.57 51.79 -3.10
C GLY A 152 -18.12 51.87 -1.68
N ILE A 153 -19.23 52.59 -1.50
CA ILE A 153 -19.82 52.91 -0.19
C ILE A 153 -20.20 51.63 0.55
N VAL A 154 -19.56 51.39 1.69
CA VAL A 154 -19.96 50.33 2.64
C VAL A 154 -21.24 50.79 3.34
N LYS A 155 -22.40 50.31 2.91
CA LYS A 155 -23.64 50.44 3.69
C LYS A 155 -23.51 49.56 4.94
N ARG A 156 -23.26 50.17 6.09
CA ARG A 156 -23.49 49.54 7.39
C ARG A 156 -24.97 49.67 7.72
N TRP A 157 -25.66 48.54 7.81
CA TRP A 157 -26.98 48.49 8.41
C TRP A 157 -26.79 48.54 9.93
N GLY A 158 -27.39 49.55 10.56
CA GLY A 158 -27.60 49.60 12.01
C GLY A 158 -28.85 48.85 12.41
#